data_AF-L0KX19-F1
#
_entry.id   AF-L0KX19-F1
#
_cell.length_a   1.000
_cell.length_b   1.000
_cell.length_c   1.000
_cell.angle_alpha   90.00
_cell.angle_beta   90.00
_cell.angle_gamma   90.00
#
_symmetry.space_group_name_H-M   'P 1'
#
loop_
_entity.id
_entity.type
_entity.pdbx_description
1 polymer ?
#
loop_
_entity_poly.entity_id
_entity_poly.type
_entity_poly.pdbx_seq_one_letter_code
_entity_poly.pdbx_strand_id
1 'polypeptide(L)'
;MYECELFLFLAEVHFIDSKVSPVCHEFCHVLTGSKLEEMFDRLQKKYCSCMSVHSCVQKEELDYFKSVMDCISSEQWDQLNSEKILQAQIILQKLAIGLSNDIIKVHKEKGHPKLYAETERDPPK
;
A
#
# COMPACT_ATOMS: atom_id res chain seq x y z
N MET A 1 0.04 -0.75 -4.35
CA MET A 1 -1.24 -1.10 -3.71
C MET A 1 -1.95 -2.21 -4.46
N TYR A 2 -2.20 -2.04 -5.76
CA TYR A 2 -2.80 -3.08 -6.60
C TYR A 2 -2.19 -4.47 -6.45
N GLU A 3 -0.86 -4.59 -6.41
CA GLU A 3 -0.20 -5.89 -6.22
C GLU A 3 -0.46 -6.51 -4.84
N CYS A 4 -0.49 -5.71 -3.77
CA CYS A 4 -0.84 -6.19 -2.44
C CYS A 4 -2.31 -6.61 -2.36
N GLU A 5 -3.22 -5.89 -3.03
CA GLU A 5 -4.63 -6.27 -3.11
C GLU A 5 -4.81 -7.60 -3.82
N LEU A 6 -4.16 -7.79 -4.98
CA LEU A 6 -4.18 -9.04 -5.73
C LEU A 6 -3.57 -10.20 -4.91
N PHE A 7 -2.46 -9.95 -4.22
CA PHE A 7 -1.82 -10.95 -3.38
C PHE A 7 -2.69 -11.42 -2.22
N LEU A 8 -3.34 -10.48 -1.51
CA LEU A 8 -4.28 -10.80 -0.43
C LEU A 8 -5.55 -11.46 -0.97
N PHE A 9 -6.05 -11.06 -2.13
CA PHE A 9 -7.17 -11.72 -2.78
C PHE A 9 -6.86 -13.18 -3.13
N LEU A 10 -5.68 -13.45 -3.72
CA LEU A 10 -5.26 -14.82 -4.01
C LEU A 10 -5.08 -15.64 -2.71
N ALA A 11 -4.62 -15.02 -1.63
CA ALA A 11 -4.50 -15.67 -0.33
C ALA A 11 -5.88 -15.98 0.28
N GLU A 12 -6.89 -15.14 0.04
CA GLU A 12 -8.28 -15.43 0.42
C GLU A 12 -8.84 -16.61 -0.40
N VAL A 13 -8.59 -16.61 -1.72
CA VAL A 13 -8.99 -17.71 -2.61
C VAL A 13 -8.32 -19.03 -2.23
N HIS A 14 -7.07 -19.01 -1.73
CA HIS A 14 -6.39 -20.21 -1.23
C HIS A 14 -7.21 -20.97 -0.16
N PHE A 15 -7.95 -20.26 0.69
CA PHE A 15 -8.81 -20.88 1.71
C PHE A 15 -10.09 -21.51 1.13
N ILE A 16 -10.44 -21.19 -0.11
CA ILE A 16 -11.55 -21.79 -0.85
C ILE A 16 -11.04 -22.94 -1.74
N ASP A 17 -9.91 -22.73 -2.41
CA ASP A 17 -9.23 -23.71 -3.25
C ASP A 17 -7.72 -23.67 -2.97
N SER A 18 -7.24 -24.68 -2.24
CA SER A 18 -5.83 -24.78 -1.83
C SER A 18 -4.85 -24.96 -2.99
N LYS A 19 -5.34 -25.15 -4.23
CA LYS A 19 -4.51 -25.16 -5.44
C LYS A 19 -4.07 -23.76 -5.86
N VAL A 20 -4.76 -22.71 -5.41
CA VAL A 20 -4.37 -21.32 -5.67
C VAL A 20 -3.31 -20.93 -4.66
N SER A 21 -2.10 -20.61 -5.12
CA SER A 21 -1.05 -20.07 -4.25
C SER A 21 -0.60 -18.71 -4.78
N PRO A 22 -0.67 -17.63 -3.98
CA PRO A 22 -0.23 -16.30 -4.38
C PRO A 22 1.22 -16.30 -4.85
N VAL A 23 2.10 -17.10 -4.25
CA VAL A 23 3.54 -17.11 -4.58
C VAL A 23 3.85 -17.70 -5.96
N CYS A 24 2.89 -18.38 -6.60
CA CYS A 24 3.02 -18.85 -7.97
C CYS A 24 2.78 -17.76 -9.02
N HIS A 25 2.40 -16.55 -8.61
CA HIS A 25 2.14 -15.43 -9.51
C HIS A 25 3.35 -14.50 -9.61
N GLU A 26 3.58 -13.95 -10.80
CA GLU A 26 4.61 -12.93 -11.00
C GLU A 26 4.12 -11.56 -10.51
N PHE A 27 4.83 -11.01 -9.53
CA PHE A 27 4.66 -9.63 -9.04
C PHE A 27 5.90 -8.82 -9.38
N CYS A 28 5.73 -7.52 -9.60
CA CYS A 28 6.82 -6.57 -9.87
C CYS A 28 7.75 -6.43 -8.66
N HIS A 29 7.24 -6.69 -7.46
CA HIS A 29 7.96 -6.59 -6.21
C HIS A 29 7.75 -7.83 -5.35
N VAL A 30 8.76 -8.15 -4.54
CA VAL A 30 8.62 -9.13 -3.47
C VAL A 30 7.66 -8.58 -2.43
N LEU A 31 6.57 -9.30 -2.15
CA LEU A 31 5.47 -8.85 -1.30
C LEU A 31 5.64 -9.34 0.15
N THR A 32 6.74 -8.95 0.79
CA THR A 32 7.06 -9.29 2.18
C THR A 32 6.96 -8.08 3.10
N GLY A 33 6.83 -8.34 4.41
CA GLY A 33 6.84 -7.32 5.45
C GLY A 33 8.14 -6.51 5.47
N SER A 34 9.28 -7.18 5.28
CA SER A 34 10.59 -6.52 5.15
C SER A 34 10.68 -5.58 3.94
N LYS A 35 10.11 -5.96 2.80
CA LYS A 35 10.09 -5.10 1.62
C LYS A 35 9.20 -3.88 1.82
N LEU A 36 8.06 -4.07 2.49
CA LEU A 36 7.15 -3.00 2.86
C LEU A 36 7.82 -1.99 3.81
N GLU A 37 8.56 -2.48 4.80
CA GLU A 37 9.35 -1.65 5.72
C GLU A 37 10.41 -0.83 4.99
N GLU A 38 11.15 -1.46 4.06
CA GLU A 38 12.11 -0.76 3.21
C GLU A 38 11.45 0.37 2.40
N MET A 39 10.23 0.14 1.88
CA MET A 39 9.48 1.16 1.15
C MET A 39 9.09 2.34 2.06
N PHE A 40 8.65 2.09 3.29
CA PHE A 40 8.32 3.14 4.26
C PHE A 40 9.55 3.94 4.68
N ASP A 41 10.68 3.28 4.93
CA ASP A 41 11.95 3.95 5.26
C ASP A 41 12.43 4.85 4.12
N ARG A 42 12.27 4.42 2.87
CA ARG A 42 12.60 5.22 1.69
C ARG A 42 11.69 6.44 1.58
N LEU A 43 10.41 6.33 1.95
CA LEU A 43 9.47 7.45 1.96
C LEU A 43 9.88 8.50 3.01
N GLN A 44 10.25 8.08 4.23
CA GLN A 44 10.79 8.99 5.25
C GLN A 44 12.06 9.71 4.78
N LYS A 45 12.95 9.02 4.06
CA LYS A 45 14.25 9.57 3.63
C LYS A 45 14.17 10.50 2.40
N LYS A 46 13.20 10.30 1.49
CA LYS A 46 13.19 10.99 0.18
C LYS A 46 12.36 12.26 0.11
N TYR A 47 11.28 12.41 0.88
CA TYR A 47 10.39 13.57 0.73
C TYR A 47 9.71 13.98 2.04
N CYS A 48 9.73 15.30 2.29
CA CYS A 48 8.70 16.15 2.88
C CYS A 48 7.89 15.60 4.07
N SER A 49 7.73 16.40 5.12
CA SER A 49 6.91 16.17 6.34
C SER A 49 5.41 15.88 6.12
N CYS A 50 4.99 15.57 4.90
CA CYS A 50 3.61 15.40 4.49
C CYS A 50 3.10 13.97 4.55
N MET A 51 3.96 12.96 4.74
CA MET A 51 3.52 11.57 4.90
C MET A 51 3.94 11.02 6.26
N SER A 52 2.98 10.97 7.18
CA SER A 52 3.14 10.23 8.43
C SER A 52 2.32 8.95 8.31
N VAL A 53 2.96 7.84 7.93
CA VAL A 53 2.29 6.51 7.88
C VAL A 53 1.62 6.19 9.23
N HIS A 54 2.22 6.66 10.33
CA HIS A 54 1.70 6.56 11.69
C HIS A 54 0.43 7.38 11.98
N SER A 55 0.02 8.27 11.06
CA SER A 55 -1.26 8.99 11.19
C SER A 55 -2.46 8.18 10.69
N CYS A 56 -2.21 7.14 9.89
CA CYS A 56 -3.26 6.40 9.18
C CYS A 56 -3.48 4.99 9.74
N VAL A 57 -2.44 4.37 10.28
CA VAL A 57 -2.48 3.05 10.93
C VAL A 57 -1.60 3.06 12.17
N GLN A 58 -2.01 2.30 13.20
CA GLN A 58 -1.19 2.09 14.39
C GLN A 58 0.02 1.19 14.07
N LYS A 59 1.05 1.25 14.92
CA LYS A 59 2.26 0.42 14.72
C LYS A 59 1.90 -1.07 14.76
N GLU A 60 1.03 -1.45 15.68
CA GLU A 60 0.57 -2.82 15.88
C GLU A 60 -0.19 -3.33 14.66
N GLU A 61 -1.02 -2.48 14.03
CA GLU A 61 -1.71 -2.81 12.77
C GLU A 61 -0.69 -3.01 11.63
N LEU A 62 0.34 -2.18 11.57
CA LEU A 62 1.37 -2.30 10.54
C LEU A 62 2.22 -3.57 10.74
N ASP A 63 2.61 -3.87 11.97
CA ASP A 63 3.38 -5.08 12.29
C ASP A 63 2.55 -6.34 12.05
N TYR A 64 1.26 -6.29 12.34
CA TYR A 64 0.31 -7.35 11.98
C TYR A 64 0.23 -7.55 10.47
N PHE A 65 0.05 -6.48 9.70
CA PHE A 65 0.00 -6.55 8.24
C PHE A 65 1.27 -7.15 7.65
N LYS A 66 2.46 -6.71 8.11
CA LYS A 66 3.75 -7.29 7.72
C LYS A 66 3.80 -8.79 7.98
N SER A 67 3.40 -9.22 9.18
CA SER A 67 3.37 -10.63 9.57
C SER A 67 2.48 -11.48 8.65
N VAL A 68 1.30 -10.98 8.29
CA VAL A 68 0.41 -11.67 7.34
C VAL A 68 1.08 -11.80 5.96
N MET A 69 1.70 -10.73 5.45
CA MET A 69 2.40 -10.77 4.16
C MET A 69 3.57 -11.76 4.16
N ASP A 70 4.32 -11.83 5.26
CA ASP A 70 5.43 -12.77 5.43
C ASP A 70 4.96 -14.23 5.52
N CYS A 71 3.85 -14.48 6.23
CA CYS A 71 3.25 -15.81 6.30
C CYS A 71 2.77 -16.29 4.93
N ILE A 72 2.09 -15.42 4.15
CA ILE A 72 1.64 -15.76 2.79
C ILE A 72 2.87 -16.03 1.90
N SER A 73 3.86 -15.15 1.94
CA SER A 73 5.08 -15.26 1.12
C SER A 73 5.91 -16.50 1.43
N SER A 74 5.83 -16.99 2.67
CA SER A 74 6.55 -18.18 3.14
C SER A 74 5.67 -19.44 3.15
N GLU A 75 4.46 -19.35 2.60
CA GLU A 75 3.46 -20.44 2.54
C GLU A 75 3.14 -21.06 3.92
N GLN A 76 3.19 -20.26 4.99
CA GLN A 76 2.84 -20.65 6.36
C GLN A 76 1.33 -20.58 6.60
N TRP A 77 0.58 -21.35 5.81
CA TRP A 77 -0.89 -21.33 5.79
C TRP A 77 -1.53 -21.77 7.12
N ASP A 78 -0.84 -22.59 7.90
CA ASP A 78 -1.25 -23.04 9.24
C ASP A 78 -1.31 -21.89 10.26
N GLN A 79 -0.57 -20.81 10.02
CA GLN A 79 -0.59 -19.61 10.86
C GLN A 79 -1.63 -18.59 10.40
N LEU A 80 -2.33 -18.86 9.29
CA LEU A 80 -3.29 -17.95 8.66
C LEU A 80 -4.72 -18.51 8.72
N ASN A 81 -5.67 -17.62 8.55
CA ASN A 81 -7.07 -17.96 8.27
C ASN A 81 -7.71 -16.80 7.50
N SER A 82 -8.91 -17.02 6.95
CA SER A 82 -9.62 -16.02 6.16
C SER A 82 -9.83 -14.69 6.90
N GLU A 83 -10.12 -14.73 8.20
CA GLU A 83 -10.28 -13.54 9.03
C GLU A 83 -8.98 -12.70 9.10
N LYS A 84 -7.82 -13.37 9.21
CA LYS A 84 -6.53 -12.67 9.21
C LYS A 84 -6.25 -11.98 7.87
N ILE A 85 -6.61 -12.62 6.75
CA ILE A 85 -6.48 -12.04 5.42
C ILE A 85 -7.41 -10.83 5.27
N LEU A 86 -8.67 -10.95 5.70
CA LEU A 86 -9.63 -9.85 5.66
C LEU A 86 -9.16 -8.65 6.48
N GLN A 87 -8.62 -8.88 7.68
CA GLN A 87 -8.04 -7.81 8.48
C GLN A 87 -6.84 -7.14 7.81
N ALA A 88 -5.98 -7.91 7.14
CA ALA A 88 -4.88 -7.35 6.36
C ALA A 88 -5.39 -6.48 5.19
N GLN A 89 -6.46 -6.90 4.50
CA GLN A 89 -7.11 -6.09 3.46
C GLN A 89 -7.65 -4.76 4.03
N ILE A 90 -8.26 -4.77 5.21
CA ILE A 90 -8.76 -3.55 5.88
C ILE A 90 -7.59 -2.59 6.18
N ILE A 91 -6.46 -3.11 6.69
CA ILE A 91 -5.28 -2.29 6.98
C ILE A 91 -4.70 -1.70 5.70
N LEU A 92 -4.65 -2.47 4.61
CA LEU A 92 -4.23 -1.98 3.30
C LEU A 92 -5.13 -0.85 2.79
N GLN A 93 -6.45 -0.95 2.98
CA GLN A 93 -7.39 0.12 2.64
C GLN A 93 -7.17 1.38 3.49
N LYS A 94 -6.87 1.25 4.79
CA LYS A 94 -6.52 2.41 5.62
C LYS A 94 -5.26 3.12 5.10
N LEU A 95 -4.23 2.36 4.73
CA LEU A 95 -3.01 2.88 4.12
C LEU A 95 -3.31 3.59 2.78
N ALA A 96 -4.19 3.02 1.96
CA ALA A 96 -4.63 3.60 0.69
C ALA A 96 -5.31 4.97 0.85
N ILE A 97 -6.24 5.03 1.79
CA ILE A 97 -6.98 6.26 2.12
C ILE A 97 -6.02 7.29 2.70
N GLY A 98 -5.13 6.87 3.61
CA GLY A 98 -4.09 7.70 4.19
C GLY A 98 -3.23 8.39 3.14
N LEU A 99 -2.68 7.60 2.22
CA LEU A 99 -1.88 8.12 1.10
C LEU A 99 -2.69 9.10 0.24
N SER A 100 -3.94 8.78 -0.08
CA SER A 100 -4.81 9.65 -0.88
C SER A 100 -5.06 11.00 -0.19
N ASN A 101 -5.30 10.97 1.12
CA ASN A 101 -5.49 12.18 1.93
C ASN A 101 -4.23 13.03 2.00
N ASP A 102 -3.05 12.40 2.18
CA ASP A 102 -1.77 13.10 2.17
C ASP A 102 -1.50 13.74 0.81
N ILE A 103 -1.78 13.05 -0.29
CA ILE A 103 -1.70 13.61 -1.65
C ILE A 103 -2.61 14.83 -1.78
N ILE A 104 -3.89 14.74 -1.39
CA ILE A 104 -4.84 15.86 -1.46
C ILE A 104 -4.37 17.04 -0.59
N LYS A 105 -3.85 16.77 0.61
CA LYS A 105 -3.32 17.79 1.51
C LYS A 105 -2.13 18.52 0.89
N VAL A 106 -1.17 17.78 0.33
CA VAL A 106 -0.02 18.37 -0.38
C VAL A 106 -0.48 19.20 -1.57
N HIS A 107 -1.46 18.72 -2.34
CA HIS A 107 -2.05 19.47 -3.46
C HIS A 107 -2.68 20.80 -2.99
N LYS A 108 -3.36 20.81 -1.83
CA LYS A 108 -3.94 22.04 -1.26
C LYS A 108 -2.89 23.01 -0.72
N GLU A 109 -1.84 22.49 -0.09
CA GLU A 109 -0.81 23.32 0.57
C GLU A 109 0.21 23.91 -0.42
N LYS A 110 0.61 23.18 -1.45
CA LYS A 110 1.68 23.60 -2.39
C LYS A 110 1.16 24.19 -3.70
N GLY A 111 -0.16 24.27 -3.86
CA GLY A 111 -0.80 24.62 -5.12
C GLY A 111 -0.71 23.49 -6.15
N HIS A 112 -1.50 23.60 -7.21
CA HIS A 112 -1.52 22.61 -8.28
C HIS A 112 -0.13 22.50 -8.94
N PRO A 113 0.38 21.29 -9.23
CA PRO A 113 1.49 21.18 -10.15
C PRO A 113 1.10 21.91 -11.44
N LYS A 114 1.96 22.83 -11.92
CA LYS A 114 1.81 23.47 -13.23
C LYS A 114 1.95 22.39 -14.30
N LEU A 115 0.87 21.64 -14.53
CA LEU A 115 0.81 20.58 -15.53
C LEU A 115 0.78 21.15 -16.95
N TYR A 116 0.55 22.46 -17.08
CA TYR A 116 0.70 23.22 -18.31
C TYR A 116 1.38 24.55 -17.98
N ALA A 117 2.47 24.85 -18.68
CA ALA A 117 2.90 26.23 -18.78
C ALA A 117 1.72 27.01 -19.36
N GLU A 118 1.27 28.05 -18.66
CA GLU A 118 0.35 29.02 -19.21
C GLU A 118 0.98 29.51 -20.52
N THR A 119 0.48 29.03 -21.66
CA THR A 119 0.62 29.80 -22.90
C THR A 119 -0.14 31.08 -22.61
N GLU A 120 0.60 32.10 -22.19
CA GLU A 120 0.20 33.50 -22.19
C GLU A 120 -0.51 33.76 -23.53
N ARG A 121 -1.84 33.78 -23.49
CA ARG A 121 -2.62 34.47 -24.51
C ARG A 121 -2.82 35.86 -23.96
N ASP A 122 -1.92 36.76 -24.33
CA ASP A 122 -2.21 38.18 -24.29
C ASP A 122 -3.55 38.43 -24.98
N PRO A 123 -4.49 39.18 -24.36
CA PRO A 123 -5.68 39.60 -25.07
C PRO A 123 -5.28 40.59 -26.18
N PRO A 124 -5.88 40.51 -27.38
CA PRO A 124 -5.57 41.43 -28.46
C PRO A 124 -5.97 42.86 -28.07
N LYS A 125 -5.08 43.80 -28.38
CA LYS A 125 -5.32 45.25 -28.31
C LYS A 125 -6.43 45.70 -29.25
#